data_AF-F2JV46-F1
#
_entry.id   AF-F2JV46-F1
#
_cell.length_a   1.000
_cell.length_b   1.000
_cell.length_c   1.000
_cell.angle_alpha   90.00
_cell.angle_beta   90.00
_cell.angle_gamma   90.00
#
_symmetry.space_group_name_H-M   'P 1'
#
loop_
_entity.id
_entity.type
_entity.pdbx_description
1 polymer ?
#
loop_
_entity_poly.entity_id
_entity_poly.type
_entity_poly.pdbx_seq_one_letter_code
_entity_poly.pdbx_strand_id
1 'polypeptide(L)'
;MMAGTIEVYDNPSIEHLPDRVKLNRNYDVQRLKNDVTTITSSLRQQSYIYYMPVMLAKDVRDPVNHNWLAEHMLEGCPYLQSILSEFKAPIVSVRLMRLEPGAELKEHTDPTLDAVHKEVVRLTLPIFSFEEALFLLNGTRVDMQPGELWYLKLSEKHSVHNNSTVERINMSIDLEWNSWVEELLISGFDTLT
;
A
#
# COMPACT_ATOMS: atom_id res chain seq x y z
N MET A 1 8.98 34.24 -18.52
CA MET A 1 7.91 33.59 -17.73
C MET A 1 7.10 32.76 -18.71
N MET A 2 7.27 31.44 -18.69
CA MET A 2 6.43 30.52 -19.47
C MET A 2 5.46 29.90 -18.46
N ALA A 3 4.20 30.29 -18.53
CA ALA A 3 3.14 29.61 -17.81
C ALA A 3 2.92 28.26 -18.49
N GLY A 4 3.25 27.17 -17.80
CA GLY A 4 2.90 25.83 -18.25
C GLY A 4 1.39 25.68 -18.23
N THR A 5 0.81 25.38 -19.39
CA THR A 5 -0.58 24.95 -19.54
C THR A 5 -0.81 23.70 -18.72
N ILE A 6 -1.73 23.77 -17.76
CA ILE A 6 -2.29 22.62 -17.06
C ILE A 6 -3.21 21.94 -18.09
N GLU A 7 -2.83 20.76 -18.56
CA GLU A 7 -3.75 19.91 -19.33
C GLU A 7 -4.84 19.42 -18.38
N VAL A 8 -6.03 19.97 -18.53
CA VAL A 8 -7.23 19.47 -17.86
C VAL A 8 -7.71 18.28 -18.69
N TYR A 9 -7.56 17.07 -18.17
CA TYR A 9 -8.10 15.87 -18.82
C TYR A 9 -9.62 15.84 -18.60
N ASP A 10 -10.41 15.96 -19.68
CA ASP A 10 -11.88 16.08 -19.65
C ASP A 10 -12.61 14.82 -19.13
N ASN A 11 -11.90 13.75 -18.77
CA ASN A 11 -12.45 12.63 -17.99
C ASN A 11 -11.30 11.80 -17.39
N PRO A 12 -11.22 11.60 -16.08
CA PRO A 12 -10.23 10.70 -15.49
C PRO A 12 -10.44 9.28 -16.01
N SER A 13 -9.39 8.71 -16.61
CA SER A 13 -9.40 7.32 -17.07
C SER A 13 -8.19 6.58 -16.53
N ILE A 14 -8.34 5.27 -16.37
CA ILE A 14 -7.27 4.37 -15.89
C ILE A 14 -6.02 4.44 -16.78
N GLU A 15 -6.18 4.70 -18.08
CA GLU A 15 -5.07 4.83 -19.03
C GLU A 15 -4.20 6.07 -18.78
N HIS A 16 -4.75 7.10 -18.11
CA HIS A 16 -4.05 8.35 -17.81
C HIS A 16 -3.74 8.52 -16.31
N LEU A 17 -3.85 7.46 -15.51
CA LEU A 17 -3.46 7.55 -14.10
C LEU A 17 -1.97 7.90 -13.98
N PRO A 18 -1.60 8.83 -13.09
CA PRO A 18 -0.20 9.09 -12.79
C PRO A 18 0.44 7.85 -12.18
N ASP A 19 1.78 7.84 -12.13
CA ASP A 19 2.53 6.71 -11.57
C ASP A 19 2.28 6.50 -10.06
N ARG A 20 1.71 7.49 -9.37
CA ARG A 20 1.31 7.43 -7.96
C ARG A 20 0.02 8.19 -7.73
N VAL A 21 -0.88 7.61 -6.94
CA VAL A 21 -2.14 8.25 -6.55
C VAL A 21 -2.30 8.10 -5.04
N LYS A 22 -2.40 9.22 -4.32
CA LYS A 22 -2.87 9.22 -2.94
C LYS A 22 -4.40 9.08 -2.97
N LEU A 23 -4.91 8.01 -2.41
CA LEU A 23 -6.34 7.74 -2.39
C LEU A 23 -7.00 8.56 -1.28
N ASN A 24 -8.30 8.87 -1.44
CA ASN A 24 -9.09 9.61 -0.46
C ASN A 24 -9.50 8.72 0.74
N ARG A 25 -8.49 8.13 1.39
CA ARG A 25 -8.60 7.25 2.56
C ARG A 25 -7.46 7.58 3.51
N ASN A 26 -7.81 7.87 4.76
CA ASN A 26 -6.85 8.08 5.84
C ASN A 26 -7.29 7.28 7.06
N TYR A 27 -6.31 6.64 7.69
CA TYR A 27 -6.53 5.75 8.82
C TYR A 27 -5.82 6.28 10.08
N ASP A 28 -6.38 5.96 11.24
CA ASP A 28 -5.84 6.31 12.54
C ASP A 28 -4.48 5.61 12.74
N VAL A 29 -3.42 6.41 12.71
CA VAL A 29 -2.04 5.93 12.78
C VAL A 29 -1.76 5.22 14.09
N GLN A 30 -2.33 5.67 15.21
CA GLN A 30 -2.06 5.05 16.50
C GLN A 30 -2.71 3.67 16.59
N ARG A 31 -3.96 3.54 16.13
CA ARG A 31 -4.64 2.24 16.08
C ARG A 31 -3.96 1.28 15.11
N LEU A 32 -3.49 1.76 13.95
CA LEU A 32 -2.67 0.96 13.02
C LEU A 32 -1.40 0.43 13.70
N LYS A 33 -0.65 1.32 14.35
CA LYS A 33 0.59 0.95 15.04
C LYS A 33 0.34 -0.04 16.16
N ASN A 34 -0.75 0.12 16.93
CA ASN A 34 -1.10 -0.81 17.99
C ASN A 34 -1.33 -2.23 17.45
N ASP A 35 -2.20 -2.38 16.44
CA ASP A 35 -2.49 -3.67 15.82
C ASP A 35 -1.24 -4.30 15.20
N VAL A 36 -0.47 -3.52 14.44
CA VAL A 36 0.75 -4.02 13.79
C VAL A 36 1.81 -4.41 14.83
N THR A 37 1.90 -3.71 15.96
CA THR A 37 2.80 -4.09 17.06
C THR A 37 2.39 -5.42 17.70
N THR A 38 1.08 -5.68 17.84
CA THR A 38 0.57 -6.99 18.29
C THR A 38 1.07 -8.09 17.37
N ILE A 39 0.99 -7.88 16.04
CA ILE A 39 1.48 -8.83 15.05
C ILE A 39 2.98 -9.01 15.16
N THR A 40 3.78 -7.93 15.07
CA THR A 40 5.24 -8.03 15.01
C THR A 40 5.84 -8.62 16.28
N SER A 41 5.27 -8.32 17.45
CA SER A 41 5.71 -8.88 18.73
C SER A 41 5.44 -10.39 18.85
N SER A 42 4.45 -10.90 18.11
CA SER A 42 4.11 -12.33 18.09
C SER A 42 4.97 -13.16 17.14
N LEU A 43 5.75 -12.51 16.26
CA LEU A 43 6.53 -13.21 15.24
C LEU A 43 7.67 -14.01 15.88
N ARG A 44 7.76 -15.29 15.50
CA ARG A 44 8.86 -16.17 15.93
C ARG A 44 10.21 -15.65 15.48
N GLN A 45 10.27 -15.11 14.27
CA GLN A 45 11.46 -14.46 13.73
C GLN A 45 11.32 -12.95 13.92
N GLN A 46 11.97 -12.43 14.96
CA GLN A 46 11.98 -10.99 15.24
C GLN A 46 13.03 -10.27 14.40
N SER A 47 14.18 -10.90 14.17
CA SER A 47 15.27 -10.37 13.36
C SER A 47 15.28 -10.98 11.97
N TYR A 48 15.41 -10.16 10.94
CA TYR A 48 15.61 -10.57 9.56
C TYR A 48 16.72 -9.72 8.95
N ILE A 49 17.22 -10.12 7.79
CA ILE A 49 18.16 -9.29 7.05
C ILE A 49 17.47 -8.92 5.75
N TYR A 50 17.59 -7.67 5.36
CA TYR A 50 16.97 -7.09 4.16
C TYR A 50 15.48 -6.86 4.31
N TYR A 51 14.64 -7.84 4.00
CA TYR A 51 13.22 -7.63 3.75
C TYR A 51 12.40 -8.84 4.18
N MET A 52 11.28 -8.63 4.89
CA MET A 52 10.42 -9.71 5.34
C MET A 52 8.94 -9.43 5.09
N PRO A 53 8.30 -10.14 4.14
CA PRO A 53 6.85 -10.14 4.02
C PRO A 53 6.21 -11.01 5.11
N VAL A 54 5.20 -10.48 5.80
CA VAL A 54 4.37 -11.20 6.76
C VAL A 54 2.96 -11.30 6.18
N MET A 55 2.56 -12.50 5.76
CA MET A 55 1.22 -12.75 5.22
C MET A 55 0.16 -12.61 6.31
N LEU A 56 -0.84 -11.76 6.08
CA LEU A 56 -1.96 -11.57 7.01
C LEU A 56 -3.18 -12.37 6.56
N ALA A 57 -3.49 -12.33 5.27
CA ALA A 57 -4.59 -13.06 4.65
C ALA A 57 -4.34 -13.24 3.15
N LYS A 58 -4.99 -14.23 2.54
CA LYS A 58 -4.92 -14.50 1.09
C LYS A 58 -6.23 -15.08 0.58
N ASP A 59 -6.49 -14.93 -0.71
CA ASP A 59 -7.62 -15.54 -1.41
C ASP A 59 -9.00 -15.20 -0.78
N VAL A 60 -9.16 -13.96 -0.27
CA VAL A 60 -10.39 -13.51 0.39
C VAL A 60 -11.36 -12.95 -0.65
N ARG A 61 -12.41 -13.71 -0.96
CA ARG A 61 -13.36 -13.40 -2.05
C ARG A 61 -14.32 -12.25 -1.75
N ASP A 62 -14.73 -12.10 -0.50
CA ASP A 62 -15.69 -11.09 -0.07
C ASP A 62 -15.21 -10.45 1.25
N PRO A 63 -14.32 -9.45 1.19
CA PRO A 63 -13.74 -8.83 2.38
C PRO A 63 -14.77 -8.25 3.36
N VAL A 64 -15.90 -7.76 2.83
CA VAL A 64 -16.97 -7.15 3.61
C VAL A 64 -17.60 -8.17 4.56
N ASN A 65 -17.83 -9.39 4.08
CA ASN A 65 -18.47 -10.46 4.84
C ASN A 65 -17.46 -11.52 5.34
N HIS A 66 -16.15 -11.30 5.15
CA HIS A 66 -15.12 -12.25 5.58
C HIS A 66 -15.03 -12.33 7.10
N ASN A 67 -14.86 -13.54 7.63
CA ASN A 67 -14.61 -13.73 9.06
C ASN A 67 -13.14 -13.45 9.38
N TRP A 68 -12.78 -12.18 9.52
CA TRP A 68 -11.41 -11.76 9.82
C TRP A 68 -10.86 -12.28 11.16
N LEU A 69 -11.73 -12.69 12.09
CA LEU A 69 -11.30 -13.33 13.34
C LEU A 69 -10.74 -14.75 13.12
N ALA A 70 -11.05 -15.38 11.98
CA ALA A 70 -10.49 -16.70 11.63
C ALA A 70 -9.06 -16.60 11.07
N GLU A 71 -8.61 -15.41 10.68
CA GLU A 71 -7.24 -15.17 10.22
C GLU A 71 -6.32 -15.05 11.42
N HIS A 72 -5.55 -16.10 11.72
CA HIS A 72 -4.69 -16.18 12.90
C HIS A 72 -3.75 -14.96 13.05
N MET A 73 -3.20 -14.47 11.94
CA MET A 73 -2.30 -13.30 11.96
C MET A 73 -2.99 -11.98 12.27
N LEU A 74 -4.32 -11.93 12.23
CA LEU A 74 -5.13 -10.76 12.55
C LEU A 74 -5.83 -10.89 13.92
N GLU A 75 -5.59 -11.96 14.67
CA GLU A 75 -6.12 -12.11 16.03
C GLU A 75 -5.65 -10.93 16.91
N GLY A 76 -6.58 -10.32 17.65
CA GLY A 76 -6.28 -9.15 18.48
C GLY A 76 -6.00 -7.85 17.70
N CYS A 77 -6.26 -7.81 16.39
CA CYS A 77 -6.02 -6.65 15.51
C CYS A 77 -7.33 -6.07 14.94
N PRO A 78 -8.26 -5.59 15.78
CA PRO A 78 -9.60 -5.21 15.34
C PRO A 78 -9.63 -4.02 14.37
N TYR A 79 -8.62 -3.16 14.38
CA TYR A 79 -8.58 -2.03 13.45
C TYR A 79 -8.16 -2.46 12.05
N LEU A 80 -7.13 -3.31 11.92
CA LEU A 80 -6.77 -3.91 10.63
C LEU A 80 -7.93 -4.70 10.05
N GLN A 81 -8.64 -5.49 10.87
CA GLN A 81 -9.85 -6.20 10.43
C GLN A 81 -10.90 -5.22 9.88
N SER A 82 -11.16 -4.11 10.60
CA SER A 82 -12.13 -3.10 10.14
C SER A 82 -11.74 -2.44 8.82
N ILE A 83 -10.44 -2.16 8.61
CA ILE A 83 -9.92 -1.58 7.37
C ILE A 83 -10.11 -2.58 6.22
N LEU A 84 -9.76 -3.85 6.44
CA LEU A 84 -9.86 -4.87 5.40
C LEU A 84 -11.32 -5.16 4.99
N SER A 85 -12.27 -4.98 5.90
CA SER A 85 -13.71 -5.04 5.60
C SER A 85 -14.24 -3.87 4.75
N GLU A 86 -13.47 -2.79 4.54
CA GLU A 86 -13.91 -1.66 3.70
C GLU A 86 -13.79 -1.96 2.19
N PHE A 87 -12.94 -2.91 1.81
CA PHE A 87 -12.64 -3.21 0.41
C PHE A 87 -13.76 -4.01 -0.24
N LYS A 88 -14.32 -3.48 -1.34
CA LYS A 88 -15.42 -4.15 -2.09
C LYS A 88 -14.91 -4.90 -3.31
N ALA A 89 -13.72 -5.46 -3.22
CA ALA A 89 -13.08 -6.24 -4.26
C ALA A 89 -12.39 -7.46 -3.64
N PRO A 90 -12.34 -8.62 -4.31
CA PRO A 90 -11.58 -9.76 -3.81
C PRO A 90 -10.14 -9.36 -3.49
N ILE A 91 -9.67 -9.77 -2.32
CA ILE A 91 -8.29 -9.60 -1.89
C ILE A 91 -7.52 -10.85 -2.30
N VAL A 92 -6.57 -10.68 -3.21
CA VAL A 92 -5.60 -11.74 -3.56
C VAL A 92 -4.68 -11.99 -2.37
N SER A 93 -4.16 -10.92 -1.75
CA SER A 93 -3.32 -11.04 -0.57
C SER A 93 -3.17 -9.73 0.21
N VAL A 94 -2.99 -9.85 1.52
CA VAL A 94 -2.60 -8.76 2.42
C VAL A 94 -1.32 -9.17 3.12
N ARG A 95 -0.30 -8.31 3.07
CA ARG A 95 0.98 -8.54 3.75
C ARG A 95 1.48 -7.29 4.46
N LEU A 96 2.17 -7.46 5.58
CA LEU A 96 3.09 -6.44 6.08
C LEU A 96 4.45 -6.62 5.41
N MET A 97 4.96 -5.55 4.82
CA MET A 97 6.24 -5.48 4.15
C MET A 97 7.20 -4.75 5.08
N ARG A 98 8.05 -5.51 5.77
CA ARG A 98 8.98 -5.01 6.78
C ARG A 98 10.39 -4.85 6.18
N LEU A 99 11.05 -3.74 6.50
CA LEU A 99 12.40 -3.42 6.06
C LEU A 99 13.22 -2.94 7.26
N GLU A 100 14.33 -3.61 7.56
CA GLU A 100 15.20 -3.33 8.72
C GLU A 100 15.86 -1.93 8.63
N PRO A 101 16.32 -1.36 9.76
CA PRO A 101 17.18 -0.18 9.77
C PRO A 101 18.42 -0.38 8.88
N GLY A 102 18.72 0.61 8.05
CA GLY A 102 19.86 0.62 7.12
C GLY A 102 19.73 -0.32 5.93
N ALA A 103 18.61 -1.04 5.77
CA ALA A 103 18.40 -1.93 4.64
C ALA A 103 17.86 -1.20 3.40
N GLU A 104 18.18 -1.75 2.23
CA GLU A 104 17.63 -1.32 0.94
C GLU A 104 16.89 -2.48 0.25
N LEU A 105 15.80 -2.12 -0.43
CA LEU A 105 15.21 -2.89 -1.51
C LEU A 105 15.66 -2.24 -2.83
N LYS A 106 16.55 -2.93 -3.54
CA LYS A 106 17.17 -2.43 -4.78
C LYS A 106 16.14 -2.09 -5.85
N GLU A 107 16.53 -1.24 -6.80
CA GLU A 107 15.68 -0.88 -7.92
C GLU A 107 15.23 -2.13 -8.70
N HIS A 108 13.91 -2.26 -8.87
CA HIS A 108 13.27 -3.32 -9.63
C HIS A 108 11.95 -2.83 -10.22
N THR A 109 11.27 -3.72 -10.94
CA THR A 109 9.94 -3.53 -11.52
C THR A 109 9.11 -4.76 -11.18
N ASP A 110 7.82 -4.57 -10.93
CA ASP A 110 6.82 -5.62 -10.77
C ASP A 110 5.84 -5.57 -11.95
N PRO A 111 6.12 -6.24 -13.09
CA PRO A 111 5.42 -5.99 -14.36
C PRO A 111 3.90 -6.22 -14.33
N THR A 112 3.40 -7.02 -13.38
CA THR A 112 1.98 -7.34 -13.24
C THR A 112 1.21 -6.35 -12.36
N LEU A 113 1.88 -5.37 -11.75
CA LEU A 113 1.28 -4.43 -10.80
C LEU A 113 1.06 -3.06 -11.44
N ASP A 114 0.13 -3.05 -12.39
CA ASP A 114 -0.27 -1.89 -13.16
C ASP A 114 -1.80 -1.89 -13.36
N ALA A 115 -2.45 -0.79 -12.98
CA ALA A 115 -3.88 -0.62 -13.15
C ALA A 115 -4.32 -0.71 -14.62
N VAL A 116 -3.44 -0.41 -15.59
CA VAL A 116 -3.77 -0.50 -17.02
C VAL A 116 -4.14 -1.91 -17.46
N HIS A 117 -3.62 -2.93 -16.77
CA HIS A 117 -3.92 -4.33 -17.08
C HIS A 117 -5.32 -4.75 -16.64
N LYS A 118 -5.94 -4.02 -15.70
CA LYS A 118 -7.26 -4.35 -15.14
C LYS A 118 -7.35 -5.80 -14.62
N GLU A 119 -6.27 -6.29 -14.01
CA GLU A 119 -6.19 -7.63 -13.41
C GLU A 119 -6.05 -7.57 -11.89
N VAL A 120 -4.89 -7.10 -11.40
CA VAL A 120 -4.59 -6.93 -9.98
C VAL A 120 -3.95 -5.57 -9.74
N VAL A 121 -4.40 -4.87 -8.70
CA VAL A 121 -3.73 -3.65 -8.23
C VAL A 121 -3.19 -3.84 -6.82
N ARG A 122 -2.01 -3.29 -6.56
CA ARG A 122 -1.43 -3.24 -5.22
C ARG A 122 -1.65 -1.87 -4.60
N LEU A 123 -2.36 -1.83 -3.49
CA LEU A 123 -2.43 -0.66 -2.62
C LEU A 123 -1.35 -0.75 -1.54
N THR A 124 -0.82 0.40 -1.16
CA THR A 124 0.22 0.56 -0.14
C THR A 124 -0.28 1.47 0.97
N LEU A 125 -0.22 0.99 2.21
CA LEU A 125 -0.52 1.74 3.42
C LEU A 125 0.71 1.80 4.33
N PRO A 126 1.43 2.92 4.42
CA PRO A 126 2.53 3.08 5.38
C PRO A 126 1.99 3.09 6.82
N ILE A 127 2.67 2.39 7.73
CA ILE A 127 2.29 2.32 9.15
C ILE A 127 3.44 2.83 10.04
N PHE A 128 4.62 2.25 9.87
CA PHE A 128 5.85 2.72 10.47
C PHE A 128 6.74 3.26 9.34
N SER A 129 6.74 4.58 9.18
CA SER A 129 7.53 5.30 8.18
C SER A 129 8.05 6.59 8.81
N PHE A 130 9.29 6.94 8.46
CA PHE A 130 10.04 8.07 9.01
C PHE A 130 10.66 8.87 7.86
N GLU A 131 11.14 10.08 8.13
CA GLU A 131 11.63 11.00 7.09
C GLU A 131 12.78 10.40 6.27
N GLU A 132 13.59 9.54 6.90
CA GLU A 132 14.75 8.86 6.34
C GLU A 132 14.40 7.57 5.57
N ALA A 133 13.14 7.11 5.65
CA ALA A 133 12.64 5.98 4.88
C ALA A 133 12.13 6.46 3.51
N LEU A 134 12.92 6.22 2.47
CA LEU A 134 12.64 6.69 1.11
C LEU A 134 11.98 5.60 0.29
N PHE A 135 10.87 5.95 -0.37
CA PHE A 135 10.34 5.18 -1.49
C PHE A 135 10.58 5.99 -2.76
N LEU A 136 11.35 5.45 -3.70
CA LEU A 136 11.62 6.08 -4.99
C LEU A 136 10.81 5.36 -6.06
N LEU A 137 10.07 6.11 -6.88
CA LEU A 137 9.34 5.63 -8.04
C LEU A 137 9.70 6.52 -9.23
N ASN A 138 10.14 5.92 -10.34
CA ASN A 138 10.67 6.65 -11.50
C ASN A 138 11.72 7.70 -11.11
N GLY A 139 12.61 7.35 -10.18
CA GLY A 139 13.68 8.22 -9.70
C GLY A 139 13.23 9.39 -8.81
N THR A 140 11.93 9.51 -8.50
CA THR A 140 11.39 10.58 -7.63
C THR A 140 10.82 10.02 -6.34
N ARG A 141 11.01 10.75 -5.24
CA ARG A 141 10.50 10.37 -3.91
C ARG A 141 8.96 10.40 -3.90
N VAL A 142 8.35 9.37 -3.32
CA VAL A 142 6.93 9.34 -2.96
C VAL A 142 6.81 9.65 -1.47
N ASP A 143 6.26 10.81 -1.12
CA ASP A 143 6.15 11.30 0.27
C ASP A 143 4.95 10.72 1.03
N MET A 144 4.82 9.39 1.05
CA MET A 144 3.73 8.73 1.75
C MET A 144 3.81 8.94 3.26
N GLN A 145 2.73 9.44 3.87
CA GLN A 145 2.61 9.56 5.32
C GLN A 145 1.94 8.32 5.94
N PRO A 146 2.27 7.97 7.20
CA PRO A 146 1.56 6.93 7.93
C PRO A 146 0.04 7.16 7.91
N GLY A 147 -0.72 6.09 7.65
CA GLY A 147 -2.18 6.14 7.60
C GLY A 147 -2.78 6.52 6.23
N GLU A 148 -1.98 7.00 5.28
CA GLU A 148 -2.44 7.30 3.92
C GLU A 148 -2.49 6.04 3.06
N LEU A 149 -3.53 5.87 2.24
CA LEU A 149 -3.61 4.77 1.28
C LEU A 149 -3.15 5.23 -0.11
N TRP A 150 -2.28 4.46 -0.74
CA TRP A 150 -1.67 4.82 -2.01
C TRP A 150 -1.82 3.73 -3.06
N TYR A 151 -2.08 4.11 -4.30
CA TYR A 151 -1.73 3.31 -5.47
C TYR A 151 -0.38 3.77 -6.00
N LEU A 152 0.46 2.80 -6.38
CA LEU A 152 1.76 3.02 -6.99
C LEU A 152 1.83 2.12 -8.22
N LYS A 153 2.23 2.67 -9.37
CA LYS A 153 2.44 1.94 -10.61
C LYS A 153 3.76 1.17 -10.55
N LEU A 154 3.75 0.03 -9.85
CA LEU A 154 4.96 -0.75 -9.53
C LEU A 154 5.52 -1.51 -10.75
N SER A 155 4.80 -1.54 -11.87
CA SER A 155 5.37 -1.93 -13.18
C SER A 155 6.55 -1.03 -13.61
N GLU A 156 6.61 0.19 -13.07
CA GLU A 156 7.72 1.11 -13.26
C GLU A 156 8.84 0.91 -12.22
N LYS A 157 10.02 1.46 -12.51
CA LYS A 157 11.21 1.31 -11.66
C LYS A 157 11.00 1.91 -10.28
N HIS A 158 11.23 1.12 -9.25
CA HIS A 158 11.12 1.58 -7.88
C HIS A 158 12.13 0.92 -6.93
N SER A 159 12.47 1.63 -5.86
CA SER A 159 13.36 1.16 -4.80
C SER A 159 12.93 1.69 -3.43
N VAL A 160 13.38 1.04 -2.35
CA VAL A 160 13.10 1.46 -0.98
C VAL A 160 14.40 1.50 -0.19
N HIS A 161 14.62 2.59 0.54
CA HIS A 161 15.80 2.79 1.38
C HIS A 161 15.33 3.10 2.79
N ASN A 162 15.62 2.26 3.77
CA ASN A 162 15.34 2.59 5.17
C ASN A 162 16.60 3.14 5.83
N ASN A 163 16.89 4.43 5.65
CA ASN A 163 18.06 5.06 6.27
C ASN A 163 17.83 5.45 7.74
N SER A 164 16.68 5.07 8.32
CA SER A 164 16.36 5.36 9.72
C SER A 164 16.99 4.32 10.66
N THR A 165 16.94 4.59 11.96
CA THR A 165 17.40 3.66 13.01
C THR A 165 16.31 2.70 13.49
N VAL A 166 15.16 2.69 12.82
CA VAL A 166 13.95 1.95 13.22
C VAL A 166 13.40 1.21 12.01
N GLU A 167 12.65 0.14 12.25
CA GLU A 167 12.08 -0.63 11.14
C GLU A 167 11.01 0.17 10.40
N ARG A 168 10.97 0.00 9.08
CA ARG A 168 9.91 0.51 8.22
C ARG A 168 8.90 -0.61 7.95
N ILE A 169 7.62 -0.32 8.11
CA ILE A 169 6.54 -1.27 7.82
C ILE A 169 5.43 -0.60 7.02
N ASN A 170 5.11 -1.20 5.86
CA ASN A 170 3.92 -0.88 5.08
C ASN A 170 3.04 -2.11 4.96
N MET A 171 1.72 -1.93 4.85
CA MET A 171 0.80 -2.98 4.44
C MET A 171 0.59 -2.90 2.92
N SER A 172 0.82 -4.01 2.22
CA SER A 172 0.46 -4.18 0.81
C SER A 172 -0.86 -4.95 0.71
N ILE A 173 -1.80 -4.46 -0.08
CA ILE A 173 -3.11 -5.07 -0.32
C ILE A 173 -3.26 -5.28 -1.82
N ASP A 174 -3.22 -6.53 -2.27
CA ASP A 174 -3.44 -6.88 -3.67
C ASP A 174 -4.93 -7.17 -3.88
N LEU A 175 -5.57 -6.39 -4.74
CA LEU A 175 -6.99 -6.48 -5.05
C LEU A 175 -7.19 -6.96 -6.48
N GLU A 176 -8.13 -7.88 -6.68
CA GLU A 176 -8.65 -8.17 -8.02
C GLU A 176 -9.39 -6.96 -8.57
N TRP A 177 -9.25 -6.73 -9.87
CA TRP A 177 -9.90 -5.62 -10.54
C TRP A 177 -11.43 -5.76 -10.57
N ASN A 178 -12.13 -4.67 -10.24
CA ASN A 178 -13.55 -4.50 -10.50
C ASN A 178 -13.90 -3.01 -10.62
N SER A 179 -15.20 -2.70 -10.83
CA SER A 179 -15.65 -1.31 -10.95
C SER A 179 -15.38 -0.47 -9.70
N TRP A 180 -15.42 -1.09 -8.51
CA TRP A 180 -15.13 -0.37 -7.27
C TRP A 180 -13.65 0.02 -7.16
N VAL A 181 -12.72 -0.83 -7.63
CA VAL A 181 -11.29 -0.50 -7.73
C VAL A 181 -11.08 0.65 -8.72
N GLU A 182 -11.71 0.59 -9.89
CA GLU A 182 -11.62 1.65 -10.90
C GLU A 182 -12.08 3.00 -10.33
N GLU A 183 -13.24 3.04 -9.67
CA GLU A 183 -13.78 4.22 -8.99
C GLU A 183 -12.85 4.72 -7.86
N LEU A 184 -12.28 3.80 -7.07
CA LEU A 184 -11.34 4.15 -5.99
C LEU A 184 -10.10 4.88 -6.52
N LEU A 185 -9.53 4.39 -7.62
CA LEU A 185 -8.33 4.98 -8.23
C LEU A 185 -8.64 6.34 -8.89
N ILE A 186 -9.74 6.41 -9.65
CA ILE A 186 -10.18 7.64 -10.33
C ILE A 186 -10.48 8.74 -9.31
N SER A 187 -11.28 8.43 -8.27
CA SER A 187 -11.62 9.43 -7.25
C SER A 187 -10.43 9.91 -6.43
N GLY A 188 -9.38 9.10 -6.30
CA GLY A 188 -8.11 9.55 -5.70
C GLY A 188 -7.39 10.56 -6.59
N PHE A 189 -7.37 10.31 -7.90
CA PHE A 189 -6.72 11.20 -8.88
C PHE A 189 -7.41 12.57 -8.98
N ASP A 190 -8.74 12.59 -9.02
CA ASP A 190 -9.54 13.83 -9.13
C ASP A 190 -9.34 14.80 -7.95
N THR A 191 -8.84 14.33 -6.81
CA THR A 191 -8.55 15.20 -5.65
C THR A 191 -7.25 16.00 -5.78
N LEU A 192 -6.45 15.73 -6.81
CA LEU A 192 -5.15 16.38 -7.07
C LEU A 192 -5.20 17.41 -8.22
N THR A 193 -6.34 17.53 -8.90
CA THR A 193 -6.64 18.54 -9.94
C THR A 193 -7.54 19.64 -9.39
#